data_AF-A0A2D5R8X0-F1
#
_entry.id   AF-A0A2D5R8X0-F1
#
_cell.length_a   1.000
_cell.length_b   1.000
_cell.length_c   1.000
_cell.angle_alpha   90.00
_cell.angle_beta   90.00
_cell.angle_gamma   90.00
#
_symmetry.space_group_name_H-M   'P 1'
#
loop_
_entity.id
_entity.type
_entity.pdbx_description
1 polymer ?
#
loop_
_entity_poly.entity_id
_entity_poly.type
_entity_poly.pdbx_seq_one_letter_code
_entity_poly.pdbx_strand_id
1 'polypeptide(L)'
;MVKFTEFISEALTVQQRQKRSLVARRTARIRATKRKLKSRKRKPESELKVKARRAARKKIMQRFTAGGNFSKLPPSAKQQIEKMVDKKQKSLEKIAMRLLPVVRKDEAVRLSKISKKKSAKVGKSSIRISGLDAY
;
A
#
# COMPACT_ATOMS: atom_id res chain seq x y z
N MET A 1 -11.95 35.62 0.86
CA MET A 1 -10.90 34.59 0.85
C MET A 1 -11.57 33.22 0.71
N VAL A 2 -11.47 32.59 -0.47
CA VAL A 2 -12.14 31.31 -0.77
C VAL A 2 -11.46 30.18 0.01
N LYS A 3 -12.24 29.34 0.69
CA LYS A 3 -11.72 28.27 1.58
C LYS A 3 -11.24 27.08 0.75
N PHE A 4 -10.04 26.57 1.04
CA PHE A 4 -9.40 25.44 0.34
C PHE A 4 -10.26 24.17 0.24
N THR A 5 -11.22 24.00 1.16
CA THR A 5 -12.15 22.86 1.19
C THR A 5 -13.10 22.83 -0.01
N GLU A 6 -13.45 23.98 -0.58
CA GLU A 6 -14.39 24.09 -1.73
C GLU A 6 -13.75 23.59 -3.04
N PHE A 7 -12.42 23.69 -3.18
CA PHE A 7 -11.69 23.17 -4.33
C PHE A 7 -11.55 21.64 -4.34
N ILE A 8 -11.73 20.97 -3.19
CA ILE A 8 -11.62 19.50 -3.11
C ILE A 8 -12.92 18.83 -3.55
N SER A 9 -14.06 19.51 -3.41
CA SER A 9 -15.37 18.99 -3.82
C SER A 9 -15.62 19.06 -5.33
N GLU A 10 -14.95 19.96 -6.04
CA GLU A 10 -15.13 20.09 -7.48
C GLU A 10 -14.28 19.05 -8.25
N ALA A 11 -14.92 18.31 -9.14
CA ALA A 11 -14.22 17.35 -10.01
C ALA A 11 -13.32 18.10 -11.01
N LEU A 12 -12.06 17.63 -11.20
CA LEU A 12 -11.13 18.21 -12.17
C LEU A 12 -11.78 18.43 -13.55
N THR A 13 -11.47 19.55 -14.22
CA THR A 13 -11.93 19.78 -15.60
C THR A 13 -11.24 18.80 -16.58
N VAL A 14 -11.81 18.62 -17.78
CA VAL A 14 -11.24 17.74 -18.81
C VAL A 14 -9.81 18.15 -19.18
N GLN A 15 -9.56 19.45 -19.33
CA GLN A 15 -8.24 19.99 -19.65
C GLN A 15 -7.23 19.73 -18.52
N GLN A 16 -7.62 19.89 -17.25
CA GLN A 16 -6.77 19.57 -16.11
C GLN A 16 -6.43 18.07 -16.06
N ARG A 17 -7.38 17.19 -16.38
CA ARG A 17 -7.13 15.74 -16.51
C ARG A 17 -6.11 15.43 -17.60
N GLN A 18 -6.24 16.03 -18.78
CA GLN A 18 -5.28 15.85 -19.87
C GLN A 18 -3.87 16.29 -19.46
N LYS A 19 -3.72 17.47 -18.85
CA LYS A 19 -2.43 17.94 -18.31
C LYS A 19 -1.84 16.97 -17.28
N ARG A 20 -2.65 16.47 -16.34
CA ARG A 20 -2.21 15.48 -15.34
C ARG A 20 -1.80 14.15 -15.99
N SER A 21 -2.50 13.71 -17.03
CA SER A 21 -2.16 12.50 -17.80
C SER A 21 -0.79 12.63 -18.47
N LEU A 22 -0.52 13.75 -19.15
CA LEU A 22 0.77 14.03 -19.78
C LEU A 22 1.92 14.02 -18.76
N VAL A 23 1.74 14.70 -17.63
CA VAL A 23 2.72 14.68 -16.52
C VAL A 23 2.94 13.27 -15.98
N ALA A 24 1.88 12.46 -15.87
CA ALA A 24 1.96 11.09 -15.41
C ALA A 24 2.75 10.20 -16.39
N ARG A 25 2.54 10.36 -17.70
CA ARG A 25 3.31 9.67 -18.75
C ARG A 25 4.78 10.07 -18.68
N ARG A 26 5.07 11.37 -18.68
CA ARG A 26 6.45 11.91 -18.62
C ARG A 26 7.23 11.39 -17.41
N THR A 27 6.59 11.30 -16.24
CA THR A 27 7.24 10.90 -14.99
C THR A 27 7.13 9.40 -14.68
N ALA A 28 6.58 8.59 -15.59
CA ALA A 28 6.29 7.17 -15.36
C ALA A 28 7.54 6.36 -14.96
N ARG A 29 8.64 6.50 -15.71
CA ARG A 29 9.92 5.81 -15.44
C ARG A 29 10.48 6.18 -14.07
N ILE A 30 10.48 7.47 -13.73
CA ILE A 30 10.97 7.97 -12.44
C ILE A 30 10.12 7.39 -11.29
N ARG A 31 8.79 7.38 -11.43
CA ARG A 31 7.88 6.79 -10.44
C ARG A 31 8.11 5.29 -10.28
N ALA A 32 8.34 4.56 -11.38
CA ALA A 32 8.64 3.14 -11.34
C ALA A 32 9.94 2.85 -10.59
N THR A 33 11.02 3.59 -10.88
CA THR A 33 12.30 3.47 -10.17
C THR A 33 12.14 3.80 -8.69
N LYS A 34 11.48 4.93 -8.35
CA LYS A 34 11.22 5.31 -6.95
C LYS A 34 10.38 4.26 -6.21
N ARG A 35 9.39 3.66 -6.86
CA ARG A 35 8.58 2.56 -6.30
C ARG A 35 9.44 1.32 -6.02
N LYS A 36 10.31 0.95 -6.95
CA LYS A 36 11.26 -0.17 -6.78
C LYS A 36 12.22 0.10 -5.62
N LEU A 37 12.80 1.30 -5.52
CA LEU A 37 13.66 1.69 -4.41
C LEU A 37 12.93 1.65 -3.07
N LYS A 38 11.73 2.25 -2.97
CA LYS A 38 10.92 2.22 -1.75
C LYS A 38 10.55 0.80 -1.32
N SER A 39 10.25 -0.09 -2.28
CA SER A 39 9.92 -1.49 -1.97
C SER A 39 11.06 -2.24 -1.28
N ARG A 40 12.31 -1.80 -1.44
CA ARG A 40 13.48 -2.42 -0.80
C ARG A 40 13.74 -1.87 0.59
N LYS A 41 13.18 -0.72 0.93
CA LYS A 41 13.36 -0.05 2.21
C LYS A 41 12.30 -0.51 3.21
N ARG A 42 12.61 -0.39 4.50
CA ARG A 42 11.64 -0.53 5.60
C ARG A 42 10.67 0.63 5.57
N LYS A 43 9.38 0.37 5.76
CA LYS A 43 8.38 1.42 5.89
C LYS A 43 8.52 2.14 7.24
N PRO A 44 8.33 3.47 7.29
CA PRO A 44 8.31 4.21 8.55
C PRO A 44 7.11 3.79 9.41
N GLU A 45 7.21 4.02 10.72
CA GLU A 45 6.17 3.63 11.67
C GLU A 45 4.81 4.27 11.37
N SER A 46 4.80 5.50 10.85
CA SER A 46 3.56 6.18 10.41
C SER A 46 2.82 5.42 9.31
N GLU A 47 3.54 4.89 8.31
CA GLU A 47 2.96 4.05 7.25
C GLU A 47 2.46 2.70 7.79
N LEU A 48 3.15 2.12 8.77
CA LEU A 48 2.73 0.87 9.43
C LEU A 48 1.44 1.07 10.23
N LYS A 49 1.31 2.19 10.95
CA LYS A 49 0.07 2.58 11.64
C LYS A 49 -1.10 2.73 10.66
N VAL A 50 -0.89 3.38 9.50
CA VAL A 50 -1.92 3.49 8.44
C VAL A 50 -2.29 2.10 7.90
N LYS A 51 -1.33 1.22 7.67
CA LYS A 51 -1.58 -0.16 7.21
C LYS A 51 -2.38 -0.95 8.24
N ALA A 52 -2.04 -0.85 9.52
CA ALA A 52 -2.79 -1.48 10.61
C ALA A 52 -4.24 -0.95 10.68
N ARG A 53 -4.43 0.37 10.55
CA ARG A 53 -5.75 1.00 10.49
C ARG A 53 -6.60 0.50 9.31
N ARG A 54 -5.99 0.37 8.12
CA ARG A 54 -6.66 -0.20 6.92
C ARG A 54 -7.04 -1.66 7.11
N ALA A 55 -6.16 -2.46 7.70
CA ALA A 55 -6.43 -3.86 8.01
C ALA A 55 -7.57 -4.00 9.04
N ALA A 56 -7.57 -3.15 10.08
CA ALA A 56 -8.66 -3.08 11.06
C ALA A 56 -10.00 -2.71 10.39
N ARG A 57 -10.01 -1.70 9.51
CA ARG A 57 -11.20 -1.29 8.74
C ARG A 57 -11.76 -2.46 7.93
N LYS A 58 -10.90 -3.19 7.21
CA LYS A 58 -11.29 -4.38 6.44
C LYS A 58 -11.90 -5.47 7.34
N LYS A 59 -11.30 -5.73 8.52
CA LYS A 59 -11.85 -6.70 9.49
C LYS A 59 -13.25 -6.31 9.97
N ILE A 60 -13.50 -5.02 10.21
CA ILE A 60 -14.84 -4.55 10.60
C ILE A 60 -15.82 -4.66 9.43
N MET A 61 -15.42 -4.26 8.23
CA MET A 61 -16.24 -4.40 7.01
C MET A 61 -16.68 -5.86 6.78
N GLN A 62 -15.79 -6.82 6.99
CA GLN A 62 -16.09 -8.25 6.87
C GLN A 62 -17.18 -8.73 7.84
N ARG A 63 -17.35 -8.06 9.00
CA ARG A 63 -18.44 -8.38 9.93
C ARG A 63 -19.80 -7.95 9.36
N PHE A 64 -19.85 -6.80 8.70
CA PHE A 64 -21.08 -6.29 8.08
C PHE A 64 -21.46 -7.04 6.80
N THR A 65 -20.49 -7.62 6.10
CA THR A 65 -20.76 -8.45 4.93
C THR A 65 -21.08 -9.91 5.25
N ALA A 66 -21.17 -10.28 6.54
CA ALA A 66 -21.37 -11.67 6.99
C ALA A 66 -20.40 -12.67 6.33
N GLY A 67 -19.14 -12.26 6.11
CA GLY A 67 -18.14 -13.08 5.40
C GLY A 67 -18.19 -12.98 3.87
N GLY A 68 -19.19 -12.29 3.30
CA GLY A 68 -19.29 -11.99 1.89
C GLY A 68 -18.22 -11.02 1.38
N ASN A 69 -18.05 -11.01 0.06
CA ASN A 69 -17.05 -10.18 -0.61
C ASN A 69 -17.54 -8.74 -0.76
N PHE A 70 -16.99 -7.80 0.03
CA PHE A 70 -17.29 -6.36 -0.09
C PHE A 70 -17.16 -5.85 -1.53
N SER A 71 -16.17 -6.34 -2.29
CA SER A 71 -15.96 -5.93 -3.69
C SER A 71 -17.12 -6.28 -4.61
N LYS A 72 -17.90 -7.33 -4.33
CA LYS A 72 -19.02 -7.80 -5.15
C LYS A 72 -20.34 -7.06 -4.86
N LEU A 73 -20.38 -6.24 -3.81
CA LEU A 73 -21.60 -5.51 -3.42
C LEU A 73 -21.92 -4.36 -4.39
N PRO A 74 -23.21 -4.01 -4.55
CA PRO A 74 -23.60 -2.82 -5.30
C PRO A 74 -23.07 -1.54 -4.62
N PRO A 75 -22.86 -0.44 -5.37
CA PRO A 75 -22.30 0.81 -4.83
C PRO A 75 -23.07 1.37 -3.62
N SER A 76 -24.40 1.27 -3.64
CA SER A 76 -25.28 1.70 -2.54
C SER A 76 -24.97 0.96 -1.23
N ALA A 77 -24.91 -0.37 -1.29
CA ALA A 77 -24.57 -1.21 -0.13
C ALA A 77 -23.14 -0.95 0.38
N LYS A 78 -22.18 -0.74 -0.54
CA LYS A 78 -20.80 -0.37 -0.17
C LYS A 78 -20.78 0.93 0.64
N GLN A 79 -21.50 1.95 0.18
CA GLN A 79 -21.56 3.24 0.85
C GLN A 79 -22.22 3.15 2.23
N GLN A 80 -23.30 2.36 2.35
CA GLN A 80 -23.96 2.12 3.64
C GLN A 80 -23.00 1.46 4.64
N ILE A 81 -22.30 0.39 4.22
CA ILE A 81 -21.31 -0.28 5.07
C ILE A 81 -20.19 0.67 5.47
N GLU A 82 -19.69 1.49 4.55
CA GLU A 82 -18.66 2.50 4.87
C GLU A 82 -19.14 3.48 5.94
N LYS A 83 -20.37 4.02 5.81
CA LYS A 83 -20.97 4.88 6.85
C LYS A 83 -21.07 4.18 8.20
N MET A 84 -21.45 2.90 8.22
CA MET A 84 -21.54 2.12 9.47
C MET A 84 -20.16 1.87 10.10
N VAL A 85 -19.14 1.62 9.29
CA VAL A 85 -17.75 1.43 9.75
C VAL A 85 -17.19 2.73 10.30
N ASP A 86 -17.50 3.86 9.66
CA ASP A 86 -17.04 5.18 10.08
C ASP A 86 -17.64 5.60 11.42
N LYS A 87 -18.84 5.11 11.78
CA LYS A 87 -19.42 5.25 13.13
C LYS A 87 -18.68 4.44 14.21
N LYS A 88 -17.87 3.43 13.84
CA LYS A 88 -17.18 2.52 14.77
C LYS A 88 -15.70 2.88 14.99
N GLN A 89 -15.36 4.18 15.02
CA GLN A 89 -13.97 4.66 15.12
C GLN A 89 -13.22 4.12 16.35
N LYS A 90 -13.84 4.16 17.53
CA LYS A 90 -13.23 3.66 18.78
C LYS A 90 -12.84 2.18 18.69
N SER A 91 -13.72 1.34 18.15
CA SER A 91 -13.44 -0.09 17.96
C SER A 91 -12.36 -0.32 16.91
N LEU A 92 -12.37 0.49 15.84
CA LEU A 92 -11.36 0.44 14.79
C LEU A 92 -9.96 0.73 15.34
N GLU A 93 -9.83 1.72 16.22
CA GLU A 93 -8.55 2.08 16.85
C GLU A 93 -8.03 0.99 17.79
N LYS A 94 -8.92 0.42 18.63
CA LYS A 94 -8.58 -0.73 19.49
C LYS A 94 -8.07 -1.93 18.67
N ILE A 95 -8.73 -2.24 17.55
CA ILE A 95 -8.29 -3.32 16.66
C ILE A 95 -6.97 -2.96 15.97
N ALA A 96 -6.80 -1.71 15.52
CA ALA A 96 -5.58 -1.27 14.87
C ALA A 96 -4.36 -1.38 15.80
N MET A 97 -4.50 -1.01 17.08
CA MET A 97 -3.44 -1.17 18.09
C MET A 97 -3.03 -2.64 18.26
N ARG A 98 -4.02 -3.55 18.33
CA ARG A 98 -3.76 -5.00 18.42
C ARG A 98 -3.11 -5.58 17.15
N LEU A 99 -3.42 -5.03 15.98
CA LEU A 99 -2.85 -5.47 14.70
C LEU A 99 -1.45 -4.92 14.44
N LEU A 100 -1.05 -3.84 15.11
CA LEU A 100 0.21 -3.17 14.84
C LEU A 100 1.45 -4.09 15.04
N PRO A 101 1.56 -4.91 16.11
CA PRO A 101 2.65 -5.87 16.23
C PRO A 101 2.70 -6.89 15.09
N VAL A 102 1.55 -7.40 14.65
CA VAL A 102 1.45 -8.33 13.52
C VAL A 102 1.94 -7.66 12.23
N VAL A 103 1.50 -6.42 11.98
CA VAL A 103 1.93 -5.64 10.81
C VAL A 103 3.44 -5.38 10.82
N ARG A 104 4.05 -5.15 11.98
CA ARG A 104 5.51 -5.02 12.13
C ARG A 104 6.22 -6.33 11.81
N LYS A 105 5.72 -7.47 12.31
CA LYS A 105 6.26 -8.81 11.99
C LYS A 105 6.17 -9.10 10.48
N ASP A 106 5.04 -8.82 9.85
CA ASP A 106 4.86 -8.98 8.40
C ASP A 106 5.86 -8.14 7.60
N GLU A 107 6.13 -6.93 8.06
CA GLU A 107 7.12 -6.04 7.44
C GLU A 107 8.55 -6.59 7.59
N ALA A 108 8.89 -7.14 8.76
CA ALA A 108 10.18 -7.80 8.97
C ALA A 108 10.33 -9.04 8.08
N VAL A 109 9.29 -9.87 7.95
CA VAL A 109 9.26 -11.03 7.05
C VAL A 109 9.39 -10.61 5.59
N ARG A 110 8.76 -9.51 5.18
CA ARG A 110 8.89 -8.96 3.83
C ARG A 110 10.35 -8.56 3.53
N LEU A 111 11.01 -7.88 4.48
CA LEU A 111 12.39 -7.45 4.33
C LEU A 111 13.37 -8.64 4.33
N SER A 112 13.14 -9.65 5.17
CA SER A 112 13.97 -10.86 5.19
C SER A 112 13.89 -11.62 3.86
N LYS A 113 12.69 -11.73 3.25
CA LYS A 113 12.51 -12.29 1.91
C LYS A 113 13.26 -11.51 0.83
N ILE A 114 13.28 -10.18 0.93
CA ILE A 114 14.03 -9.33 -0.01
C ILE A 114 15.54 -9.54 0.15
N SER A 115 16.03 -9.64 1.39
CA SER A 115 17.45 -9.90 1.68
C SER A 115 17.89 -11.28 1.17
N LYS A 116 17.13 -12.34 1.47
CA LYS A 116 17.39 -13.70 0.97
C LYS A 116 17.42 -13.77 -0.57
N LYS A 117 16.53 -13.04 -1.24
CA LYS A 117 16.54 -12.95 -2.70
C LYS A 117 17.78 -12.22 -3.25
N LYS A 118 18.40 -11.33 -2.46
CA LYS A 118 19.66 -10.66 -2.84
C LYS A 118 20.83 -11.63 -2.71
N SER A 119 20.98 -12.33 -1.58
CA SER A 119 22.07 -13.30 -1.38
C SER A 119 22.03 -14.43 -2.41
N ALA A 120 20.84 -14.98 -2.69
CA ALA A 120 20.66 -16.02 -3.71
C ALA A 120 20.99 -15.56 -5.14
N LYS A 121 20.98 -14.25 -5.42
CA LYS A 121 21.42 -13.70 -6.71
C LYS A 121 22.93 -13.53 -6.77
N VAL A 122 23.54 -13.06 -5.70
CA VAL A 122 25.01 -12.88 -5.60
C VAL A 122 25.72 -14.22 -5.76
N GLY A 123 25.25 -15.27 -5.06
CA GLY A 123 25.83 -16.61 -5.17
C GLY A 123 25.72 -17.26 -6.55
N LYS A 124 24.74 -16.86 -7.38
CA LYS A 124 24.61 -17.35 -8.77
C LYS A 124 25.49 -16.59 -9.77
N SER A 125 25.88 -15.36 -9.44
CA SER A 125 26.79 -14.56 -10.28
C SER A 125 28.27 -14.77 -9.95
N SER A 126 28.60 -15.23 -8.74
CA SER A 126 29.99 -15.49 -8.31
C SER A 126 30.54 -16.84 -8.80
N ILE A 127 29.72 -17.73 -9.37
CA ILE A 127 30.14 -19.05 -9.86
C ILE A 127 30.62 -19.00 -11.34
N ARG A 128 30.82 -17.81 -11.93
CA ARG A 128 31.28 -17.67 -13.34
C ARG A 128 32.65 -17.02 -13.50
N ILE A 129 33.58 -17.34 -12.60
CA ILE A 129 35.01 -17.11 -12.80
C ILE A 129 35.71 -18.39 -12.37
N SER A 130 35.61 -19.43 -13.19
CA SER A 130 36.37 -20.68 -13.01
C SER A 130 36.83 -21.16 -14.40
N GLY A 131 37.51 -20.25 -15.10
CA GLY A 131 38.10 -20.49 -16.40
C GLY A 131 39.41 -19.72 -16.60
N LEU A 132 40.07 -19.31 -15.50
CA LEU A 132 41.33 -18.56 -15.55
C LEU A 132 42.43 -19.14 -14.63
N ASP A 133 42.31 -20.41 -14.22
CA ASP A 133 43.33 -21.13 -13.43
C ASP A 133 43.89 -22.33 -14.22
N ALA A 134 44.02 -22.19 -15.53
CA ALA A 134 44.61 -23.20 -16.40
C ALA A 134 45.65 -22.56 -17.33
N TYR A 135 46.71 -22.01 -16.77
CA TYR A 135 48.07 -21.90 -17.33
C TYR A 135 49.06 -21.70 -16.17
#